data_AF-A0A838ZDB4-F1
#
_entry.id   AF-A0A838ZDB4-F1
#
_cell.length_a   1.000
_cell.length_b   1.000
_cell.length_c   1.000
_cell.angle_alpha   90.00
_cell.angle_beta   90.00
_cell.angle_gamma   90.00
#
_symmetry.space_group_name_H-M   'P 1'
#
loop_
_entity.id
_entity.type
_entity.pdbx_description
1 polymer ?
#
loop_
_entity_poly.entity_id
_entity_poly.type
_entity_poly.pdbx_seq_one_letter_code
_entity_poly.pdbx_strand_id
1 'polypeptide(L)'
;KQRATLLFELYPDIKQAYDLTMSLSYIFENTNDKLYGLTRLAKWHEKVRQAGFKSFNTVARSIQNHYRTIVNFFENRSTNASAESFNAKIKAFRSQFRGVKNIPFFLYRLMQIYA
;
A
#
# COMPACT_ATOMS: atom_id res chain seq x y z
N LYS A 1 -3.87 -3.41 -25.38
CA LYS A 1 -3.26 -2.07 -25.67
C LYS A 1 -4.29 -1.11 -26.28
N GLN A 2 -4.91 -1.41 -27.43
CA GLN A 2 -5.90 -0.52 -28.07
C GLN A 2 -7.06 -0.06 -27.17
N ARG A 3 -7.63 -0.93 -26.34
CA ARG A 3 -8.72 -0.58 -25.42
C ARG A 3 -8.35 0.44 -24.34
N ALA A 4 -7.10 0.40 -23.84
CA ALA A 4 -6.64 1.34 -22.83
C ALA A 4 -6.39 2.73 -23.45
N THR A 5 -5.88 2.77 -24.68
CA THR A 5 -5.72 4.02 -25.45
C THR A 5 -7.07 4.71 -25.64
N LEU A 6 -8.09 3.99 -26.13
CA LEU A 6 -9.43 4.53 -26.33
C LEU A 6 -10.05 5.03 -25.00
N LEU A 7 -9.90 4.24 -23.92
CA LEU A 7 -10.40 4.62 -22.60
C LEU A 7 -9.77 5.93 -22.10
N PHE A 8 -8.46 6.09 -22.27
CA PHE A 8 -7.74 7.27 -21.80
C PHE A 8 -7.94 8.52 -22.67
N GLU A 9 -8.28 8.34 -23.95
CA GLU A 9 -8.74 9.43 -24.82
C GLU A 9 -10.14 9.92 -24.40
N LEU A 10 -11.04 8.99 -24.09
CA LEU A 10 -12.42 9.31 -23.68
C LEU A 10 -12.51 9.85 -22.24
N TYR A 11 -11.63 9.38 -21.34
CA TYR A 11 -11.62 9.71 -19.91
C TYR A 11 -10.20 10.13 -19.45
N PRO A 12 -9.81 11.38 -19.69
CA PRO A 12 -8.46 11.88 -19.39
C PRO A 12 -8.17 11.95 -17.88
N ASP A 13 -9.20 12.10 -17.06
CA ASP A 13 -9.12 12.05 -15.60
C ASP A 13 -8.72 10.64 -15.10
N ILE A 14 -9.29 9.58 -15.67
CA ILE A 14 -8.91 8.20 -15.38
C ILE A 14 -7.44 7.97 -15.78
N LYS A 15 -7.02 8.50 -16.93
CA LYS A 15 -5.61 8.44 -17.36
C LYS A 15 -4.70 9.10 -16.32
N GLN A 16 -5.05 10.30 -15.86
CA GLN A 16 -4.25 11.02 -14.88
C GLN A 16 -4.18 10.27 -13.54
N ALA A 17 -5.30 9.72 -13.06
CA ALA A 17 -5.34 8.88 -11.86
C ALA A 17 -4.48 7.62 -12.00
N TYR A 18 -4.51 6.97 -13.18
CA TYR A 18 -3.66 5.83 -13.49
C TYR A 18 -2.17 6.21 -13.46
N ASP A 19 -1.80 7.32 -14.09
CA ASP A 19 -0.41 7.80 -14.13
C ASP A 19 0.12 8.15 -12.73
N LEU A 20 -0.73 8.75 -11.88
CA LEU A 20 -0.41 9.01 -10.46
C LEU A 20 -0.19 7.71 -9.68
N THR A 21 -1.01 6.69 -9.93
CA THR A 21 -0.87 5.37 -9.28
C THR A 21 0.41 4.68 -9.71
N MET A 22 0.65 4.59 -11.02
CA MET A 22 1.84 3.95 -11.57
C MET A 22 3.12 4.66 -11.16
N SER A 23 3.12 5.98 -11.11
CA SER A 23 4.27 6.74 -10.64
C SER A 23 4.58 6.50 -9.17
N LEU A 24 3.57 6.30 -8.31
CA LEU A 24 3.79 5.91 -6.91
C LEU A 24 4.41 4.51 -6.82
N SER A 25 3.86 3.52 -7.52
CA SER A 25 4.41 2.15 -7.55
C SER A 25 5.86 2.13 -8.02
N TYR A 26 6.17 2.88 -9.08
CA TYR A 26 7.52 3.00 -9.61
C TYR A 26 8.51 3.50 -8.56
N ILE A 27 8.12 4.45 -7.70
CA ILE A 27 8.98 4.96 -6.62
C ILE A 27 9.35 3.84 -5.66
N PHE A 28 8.38 3.03 -5.22
CA PHE A 28 8.62 1.93 -4.28
C PHE A 28 9.42 0.78 -4.89
N GLU A 29 9.21 0.47 -6.17
CA GLU A 29 9.91 -0.62 -6.85
C GLU A 29 11.37 -0.26 -7.20
N ASN A 30 11.59 0.95 -7.72
CA ASN A 30 12.85 1.33 -8.39
C ASN A 30 13.77 2.21 -7.53
N THR A 31 13.41 2.45 -6.27
CA THR A 31 14.25 3.24 -5.35
C THR A 31 14.86 2.34 -4.28
N ASN A 32 16.18 2.43 -4.13
CA ASN A 32 16.97 1.68 -3.14
C ASN A 32 17.63 2.59 -2.09
N ASP A 33 17.40 3.90 -2.18
CA ASP A 33 18.06 4.89 -1.35
C ASP A 33 17.02 5.83 -0.74
N LYS A 34 17.23 6.12 0.54
CA LYS A 34 16.33 6.92 1.36
C LYS A 34 16.14 8.33 0.83
N LEU A 35 17.24 9.00 0.46
CA LEU A 35 17.23 10.39 0.01
C LEU A 35 16.57 10.53 -1.36
N TYR A 36 16.82 9.59 -2.26
CA TYR A 36 16.12 9.53 -3.54
C TYR A 36 14.63 9.22 -3.36
N GLY A 37 14.25 8.35 -2.42
CA GLY A 37 12.86 8.03 -2.10
C GLY A 37 12.09 9.24 -1.58
N LEU A 38 12.70 9.98 -0.65
CA LEU A 38 12.20 11.26 -0.15
C LEU A 38 11.91 12.24 -1.29
N THR A 39 12.93 12.50 -2.11
CA THR A 39 12.84 13.45 -3.22
C THR A 39 11.75 13.07 -4.23
N ARG A 40 11.65 11.77 -4.56
CA ARG A 40 10.65 11.27 -5.51
C ARG A 40 9.23 11.34 -4.94
N LEU A 41 9.04 11.02 -3.65
CA LEU A 41 7.75 11.16 -2.98
C LEU A 41 7.30 12.61 -2.90
N ALA A 42 8.22 13.56 -2.65
CA ALA A 42 7.90 14.99 -2.66
C ALA A 42 7.42 15.46 -4.04
N LYS A 43 8.11 15.04 -5.12
CA LYS A 43 7.68 15.31 -6.50
C LYS A 43 6.32 14.70 -6.82
N TRP A 44 6.05 13.48 -6.34
CA TRP A 44 4.76 12.84 -6.52
C TRP A 44 3.65 13.58 -5.78
N HIS A 45 3.91 14.05 -4.56
CA HIS A 45 2.99 14.86 -3.77
C HIS A 45 2.54 16.12 -4.51
N GLU A 46 3.49 16.83 -5.11
CA GLU A 46 3.19 18.02 -5.90
C GLU A 46 2.32 17.70 -7.13
N LYS A 47 2.60 16.58 -7.82
CA LYS A 47 1.75 16.11 -8.93
C LYS A 47 0.32 15.79 -8.48
N VAL A 48 0.16 15.16 -7.32
CA VAL A 48 -1.15 14.88 -6.72
C VAL A 48 -1.90 16.17 -6.41
N ARG A 49 -1.22 17.15 -5.81
CA ARG A 49 -1.80 18.46 -5.49
C ARG A 49 -2.28 19.18 -6.75
N GLN A 50 -1.47 19.17 -7.81
CA GLN A 50 -1.81 19.77 -9.10
C GLN A 50 -2.97 19.05 -9.80
N ALA A 51 -3.09 17.74 -9.65
CA ALA A 51 -4.18 16.96 -10.23
C ALA A 51 -5.54 17.20 -9.57
N GLY A 52 -5.59 17.71 -8.34
CA GLY A 52 -6.83 18.12 -7.67
C GLY A 52 -7.74 16.99 -7.18
N PHE A 53 -7.36 15.72 -7.35
CA PHE A 53 -8.16 14.59 -6.88
C PHE A 53 -8.21 14.52 -5.36
N LYS A 54 -9.41 14.65 -4.76
CA LYS A 54 -9.61 14.57 -3.30
C LYS A 54 -9.11 13.24 -2.72
N SER A 55 -9.36 12.13 -3.40
CA SER A 55 -8.91 10.79 -2.98
C SER A 55 -7.39 10.68 -2.87
N PHE A 56 -6.67 11.12 -3.92
CA PHE A 56 -5.21 11.11 -3.90
C PHE A 56 -4.64 12.09 -2.86
N ASN A 57 -5.25 13.26 -2.68
CA ASN A 57 -4.84 14.20 -1.63
C ASN A 57 -4.93 13.59 -0.22
N THR A 58 -5.96 12.78 0.05
CA THR A 58 -6.07 12.02 1.30
C THR A 58 -4.94 11.01 1.45
N VAL A 59 -4.64 10.23 0.40
CA VAL A 59 -3.52 9.28 0.40
C VAL A 59 -2.19 10.00 0.64
N ALA A 60 -1.98 11.11 -0.05
CA ALA A 60 -0.78 11.92 0.07
C ALA A 60 -0.62 12.45 1.50
N ARG A 61 -1.69 12.94 2.13
CA ARG A 61 -1.69 13.34 3.55
C ARG A 61 -1.33 12.18 4.47
N SER A 62 -1.86 10.98 4.25
CA SER A 62 -1.48 9.79 5.03
C SER A 62 0.01 9.47 4.89
N ILE A 63 0.57 9.58 3.69
CA ILE A 63 2.00 9.38 3.46
C ILE A 63 2.84 10.42 4.21
N GLN A 64 2.41 11.70 4.23
CA GLN A 64 3.07 12.75 5.01
C GLN A 64 3.03 12.48 6.52
N ASN A 65 1.88 12.06 7.05
CA ASN A 65 1.72 11.77 8.47
C ASN A 65 2.61 10.61 8.95
N HIS A 66 2.90 9.65 8.07
CA HIS A 66 3.70 8.46 8.37
C HIS A 66 5.05 8.45 7.64
N TYR A 67 5.56 9.63 7.29
CA TYR A 67 6.68 9.76 6.36
C TYR A 67 7.96 9.09 6.88
N ARG A 68 8.26 9.21 8.18
CA ARG A 68 9.43 8.58 8.81
C ARG A 68 9.42 7.06 8.66
N THR A 69 8.27 6.42 8.91
CA THR A 69 8.11 4.97 8.81
C THR A 69 8.11 4.50 7.36
N ILE A 70 7.45 5.23 6.47
CA ILE A 70 7.40 4.92 5.04
C ILE A 70 8.79 4.99 4.43
N VAL A 71 9.57 6.01 4.76
CA VAL A 71 10.88 6.24 4.15
C VAL A 71 11.91 5.19 4.61
N ASN A 72 11.73 4.60 5.80
CA ASN A 72 12.55 3.47 6.25
C ASN A 72 12.38 2.21 5.36
N PHE A 73 11.30 2.11 4.58
CA PHE A 73 11.14 1.07 3.57
C PHE A 73 12.30 1.09 2.56
N PHE A 74 12.81 2.27 2.18
CA PHE A 74 13.84 2.35 1.16
C PHE A 74 15.22 1.88 1.64
N GLU A 75 15.48 1.87 2.95
CA GLU A 75 16.73 1.35 3.53
C GLU A 75 16.64 -0.16 3.77
N ASN A 76 15.64 -0.61 4.53
CA ASN A 76 15.58 -1.99 5.00
C ASN A 76 14.78 -2.91 4.08
N ARG A 77 13.96 -2.33 3.18
CA ARG A 77 12.99 -3.03 2.30
C ARG A 77 12.18 -4.12 3.00
N SER A 78 12.03 -4.03 4.32
CA SER A 78 11.25 -4.97 5.10
C SER A 78 9.80 -4.81 4.70
N THR A 79 9.29 -5.80 3.97
CA THR A 79 7.91 -5.80 3.49
C THR A 79 6.98 -6.31 4.59
N ASN A 80 5.78 -5.75 4.64
CA ASN A 80 4.71 -6.23 5.51
C ASN A 80 4.16 -7.61 5.09
N ALA A 81 4.75 -8.25 4.08
CA ALA A 81 4.26 -9.49 3.48
C ALA A 81 4.13 -10.63 4.50
N SER A 82 5.10 -10.78 5.41
CA SER A 82 5.04 -11.79 6.48
C SER A 82 3.88 -11.53 7.45
N ALA A 83 3.63 -10.26 7.81
CA ALA A 83 2.52 -9.87 8.66
C ALA A 83 1.16 -9.95 7.94
N GLU A 84 1.10 -9.66 6.63
CA GLU A 84 -0.09 -9.85 5.79
C GLU A 84 -0.44 -11.33 5.64
N SER A 85 0.56 -12.18 5.38
CA SER A 85 0.40 -13.63 5.34
C SER A 85 -0.09 -14.16 6.69
N PHE A 86 0.52 -13.71 7.79
CA PHE A 86 0.07 -14.07 9.14
C PHE A 86 -1.39 -13.64 9.40
N ASN A 87 -1.74 -12.39 9.07
CA ASN A 87 -3.11 -11.88 9.20
C ASN A 87 -4.11 -12.65 8.34
N ALA A 88 -3.73 -13.04 7.12
CA ALA A 88 -4.55 -13.86 6.24
C ALA A 88 -4.80 -15.24 6.85
N LYS A 89 -3.76 -15.87 7.39
CA LYS A 89 -3.85 -17.15 8.08
C LYS A 89 -4.71 -17.09 9.35
N ILE A 90 -4.61 -16.03 10.15
CA ILE A 90 -5.50 -15.78 11.30
C ILE A 90 -6.95 -15.62 10.86
N LYS A 91 -7.21 -14.82 9.80
CA LYS A 91 -8.56 -14.63 9.25
C LYS A 91 -9.17 -15.95 8.78
N ALA A 92 -8.40 -16.76 8.06
CA ALA A 92 -8.82 -18.08 7.61
C ALA A 92 -9.14 -19.01 8.78
N PHE A 93 -8.24 -19.07 9.78
CA PHE A 93 -8.45 -19.85 10.99
C PHE A 93 -9.74 -19.42 11.72
N ARG A 94 -9.92 -18.12 11.98
CA ARG A 94 -11.14 -17.58 12.61
C ARG A 94 -12.42 -17.90 11.84
N SER A 95 -12.36 -17.91 10.50
CA SER A 95 -13.51 -18.25 9.64
C SER A 95 -13.98 -19.69 9.86
N GLN A 96 -13.05 -20.64 9.98
CA GLN A 96 -13.37 -22.05 10.24
C GLN A 96 -14.14 -22.25 11.56
N PHE A 97 -13.84 -21.46 12.59
CA PHE A 97 -14.51 -21.53 13.89
C PHE A 97 -15.71 -20.60 14.01
N ARG A 98 -16.14 -19.94 12.92
CA ARG A 98 -17.24 -18.97 12.88
C ARG A 98 -17.12 -17.88 13.94
N GLY A 99 -15.90 -17.38 14.16
CA GLY A 99 -15.59 -16.38 15.16
C GLY A 99 -14.73 -16.92 16.31
N VAL A 100 -14.61 -16.11 17.37
CA VAL A 100 -13.79 -16.42 18.55
C VAL A 100 -14.69 -16.36 19.79
N LYS A 101 -15.13 -17.53 20.27
CA LYS A 101 -15.95 -17.62 21.49
C LYS A 101 -15.13 -17.68 22.77
N ASN A 102 -13.93 -18.28 22.71
CA ASN A 102 -13.02 -18.42 23.85
C ASN A 102 -11.61 -17.97 23.42
N ILE A 103 -11.20 -16.80 23.90
CA ILE A 103 -9.93 -16.16 23.53
C ILE A 103 -8.72 -17.01 23.99
N PRO A 104 -8.65 -17.49 25.25
CA PRO A 104 -7.57 -18.38 25.69
C PRO A 104 -7.40 -19.62 24.80
N PHE A 105 -8.50 -20.30 24.47
CA PHE A 105 -8.46 -21.50 23.64
C PHE A 105 -8.08 -21.19 22.18
N PHE A 106 -8.53 -20.05 21.65
CA PHE A 106 -8.15 -19.57 20.33
C PHE A 106 -6.64 -19.30 20.24
N LEU A 107 -6.07 -18.61 21.24
CA LEU A 107 -4.63 -18.33 21.30
C LEU A 107 -3.82 -19.62 21.44
N TYR A 108 -4.28 -20.57 22.27
CA TYR A 108 -3.66 -21.88 22.37
C TYR A 108 -3.59 -22.59 21.01
N ARG A 109 -4.71 -22.67 20.28
CA ARG A 109 -4.77 -23.33 18.95
C ARG A 109 -3.94 -22.59 17.90
N LEU A 110 -3.93 -21.26 17.96
CA LEU A 110 -3.14 -20.42 17.06
C LEU A 110 -1.64 -20.68 17.28
N MET A 111 -1.18 -20.75 18.54
CA MET A 111 0.21 -21.12 18.84
C MET A 111 0.57 -22.52 18.34
N GLN A 112 -0.32 -23.50 18.47
CA GLN A 112 -0.06 -24.88 18.00
C GLN A 112 0.06 -25.03 16.48
N ILE A 113 -0.48 -24.10 15.68
CA ILE A 113 -0.40 -24.14 14.20
C ILE A 113 0.83 -23.41 13.66
N TYR A 114 1.40 -22.47 14.45
CA TYR A 114 2.49 -21.59 14.04
C TYR A 114 3.74 -21.71 14.91
N ALA A 115 3.79 -22.69 15.81
CA ALA A 115 5.02 -23.21 16.41
C ALA A 115 5.74 -24.12 15.42
#